data_AF-A0A959BDP4-F1
#
_entry.id   AF-A0A959BDP4-F1
#
_cell.length_a   1.000
_cell.length_b   1.000
_cell.length_c   1.000
_cell.angle_alpha   90.00
_cell.angle_beta   90.00
_cell.angle_gamma   90.00
#
_symmetry.space_group_name_H-M   'P 1'
#
loop_
_entity.id
_entity.type
_entity.pdbx_description
1 polymer ?
#
loop_
_entity_poly.entity_id
_entity_poly.type
_entity_poly.pdbx_seq_one_letter_code
_entity_poly.pdbx_strand_id
1 'polypeptide(L)'
;MKRLLFLLLLSLPFLCGPLSAQVSDEALLEGFRWRNIGPANQGGRIVDIEAVEGAFRRVFLATASGGVWRPDNAGTAWTPIFDRYETACIGDMALF
;
A
#
# COMPACT_ATOMS: atom_id res chain seq x y z
N MET A 1 -49.54 3.94 30.50
CA MET A 1 -48.88 3.02 29.53
C MET A 1 -47.78 3.68 28.70
N LYS A 2 -47.98 4.87 28.11
CA LYS A 2 -46.96 5.56 27.28
C LYS A 2 -45.64 5.91 28.00
N ARG A 3 -45.70 6.30 29.28
CA ARG A 3 -44.50 6.62 30.09
C ARG A 3 -43.64 5.40 30.42
N LEU A 4 -44.26 4.23 30.62
CA LEU A 4 -43.54 2.98 30.89
C LEU A 4 -42.84 2.47 29.63
N LEU A 5 -43.50 2.60 28.47
CA LEU A 5 -42.92 2.27 27.17
C LEU A 5 -41.74 3.20 26.81
N PHE A 6 -41.85 4.49 27.15
CA PHE A 6 -40.78 5.47 26.93
C PHE A 6 -39.53 5.19 27.78
N LEU A 7 -39.71 4.80 29.04
CA LEU A 7 -38.61 4.40 29.94
C LEU A 7 -37.93 3.10 29.46
N LEU A 8 -38.69 2.16 28.89
CA LEU A 8 -38.16 0.90 28.35
C LEU A 8 -37.35 1.09 27.06
N LEU A 9 -37.73 2.08 26.23
CA LEU A 9 -36.98 2.45 25.03
C LEU A 9 -35.68 3.21 25.37
N LEU A 10 -35.67 3.98 26.45
CA LEU A 10 -34.50 4.74 26.90
C LEU A 10 -33.39 3.85 27.47
N SER A 11 -33.73 2.66 27.98
CA SER A 11 -32.76 1.70 28.52
C SER A 11 -32.15 0.75 27.48
N LEU A 12 -32.75 0.66 26.28
CA LEU A 12 -32.28 -0.20 25.18
C LEU A 12 -30.81 0.01 24.77
N PRO A 13 -30.28 1.25 24.67
CA PRO A 13 -28.86 1.45 24.33
C PRO A 13 -27.90 1.06 25.46
N PHE A 14 -28.37 0.93 26.70
CA PHE A 14 -27.57 0.46 27.83
C PHE A 14 -27.48 -1.08 27.92
N LEU A 15 -28.35 -1.82 27.20
CA LEU A 15 -28.25 -3.28 27.08
C LEU A 15 -27.27 -3.72 25.99
N CYS A 16 -26.89 -2.83 25.07
CA CYS A 16 -25.90 -3.13 24.05
C CYS A 16 -24.51 -2.84 24.65
N GLY A 17 -23.80 -3.89 25.08
CA GLY A 17 -22.40 -3.76 25.51
C GLY A 17 -21.51 -3.19 24.39
N PRO A 18 -20.31 -2.69 24.71
CA PRO A 18 -19.39 -2.19 23.68
C PRO A 18 -19.13 -3.28 22.64
N LEU A 19 -19.53 -3.01 21.40
CA LEU A 19 -19.21 -3.86 20.27
C LEU A 19 -17.75 -3.61 19.91
N SER A 20 -16.84 -4.39 20.49
CA SER A 20 -15.44 -4.38 20.07
C SER A 20 -15.33 -5.02 18.68
N ALA A 21 -14.68 -4.32 17.76
CA ALA A 21 -14.25 -4.93 16.52
C ALA A 21 -13.28 -6.10 16.81
N GLN A 22 -13.34 -7.14 15.98
CA GLN A 22 -12.33 -8.19 16.00
C GLN A 22 -10.95 -7.57 15.74
N VAL A 23 -10.03 -7.77 16.69
CA VAL A 23 -8.62 -7.41 16.51
C VAL A 23 -8.04 -8.46 15.58
N SER A 24 -7.43 -8.02 14.48
CA SER A 24 -6.63 -8.92 13.66
C SER A 24 -5.52 -9.48 14.53
N ASP A 25 -5.41 -10.80 14.63
CA ASP A 25 -4.27 -11.39 15.32
C ASP A 25 -3.05 -11.21 14.43
N GLU A 26 -2.18 -10.24 14.76
CA GLU A 26 -0.96 -9.96 13.99
C GLU A 26 -0.10 -11.22 13.85
N ALA A 27 -0.11 -12.11 14.85
CA ALA A 27 0.61 -13.38 14.80
C ALA A 27 0.12 -14.31 13.68
N LEU A 28 -1.16 -14.23 13.30
CA LEU A 28 -1.68 -14.96 12.13
C LEU A 28 -1.14 -14.39 10.81
N LEU A 29 -0.78 -13.11 10.78
CA LEU A 29 -0.30 -12.42 9.58
C LEU A 29 1.22 -12.44 9.43
N GLU A 30 1.98 -12.64 10.51
CA GLU A 30 3.45 -12.63 10.51
C GLU A 30 4.09 -13.61 9.52
N GLY A 31 3.44 -14.74 9.26
CA GLY A 31 3.90 -15.76 8.30
C GLY A 31 3.69 -15.38 6.83
N PHE A 32 2.80 -14.41 6.56
CA PHE A 32 2.47 -14.04 5.19
C PHE A 32 3.54 -13.11 4.61
N ARG A 33 3.73 -13.22 3.29
CA ARG A 33 4.61 -12.35 2.52
C ARG A 33 3.82 -11.79 1.36
N TRP A 34 3.90 -10.47 1.19
CA TRP A 34 3.40 -9.82 -0.01
C TRP A 34 4.16 -10.37 -1.23
N ARG A 35 3.42 -10.69 -2.29
CA ARG A 35 3.99 -11.12 -3.57
C ARG A 35 3.32 -10.38 -4.70
N ASN A 36 4.08 -10.16 -5.77
CA ASN A 36 3.50 -9.66 -7.01
C ASN A 36 2.56 -10.73 -7.62
N ILE A 37 1.40 -10.32 -8.11
CA ILE A 37 0.43 -11.20 -8.78
C ILE A 37 0.61 -11.26 -10.30
N GLY A 38 1.59 -10.54 -10.84
CA GLY A 38 1.79 -10.36 -12.27
C GLY A 38 0.83 -9.33 -12.90
N PRO A 39 1.02 -9.03 -14.18
CA PRO A 39 0.19 -8.06 -14.90
C PRO A 39 -1.18 -8.66 -15.24
N ALA A 40 -2.19 -8.35 -14.42
CA ALA A 40 -3.60 -8.66 -14.72
C ALA A 40 -4.24 -7.58 -15.63
N ASN A 41 -3.81 -6.32 -15.48
CA ASN A 41 -4.14 -5.18 -16.35
C ASN A 41 -3.19 -4.01 -16.02
N GLN A 42 -1.88 -4.11 -16.32
CA GLN A 42 -0.90 -3.14 -15.83
C GLN A 42 -0.54 -2.10 -16.89
N GLY A 43 -1.13 -0.92 -16.74
CA GLY A 43 -0.58 0.36 -17.21
C GLY A 43 -0.31 1.25 -16.00
N GLY A 44 0.75 2.03 -16.07
CA GLY A 44 1.13 3.05 -15.09
C GLY A 44 1.91 4.14 -15.80
N ARG A 45 1.88 5.37 -15.28
CA ARG A 45 2.60 6.48 -15.91
C ARG A 45 4.04 6.50 -15.41
N ILE A 46 4.98 6.15 -16.29
CA ILE A 46 6.40 6.47 -16.10
C ILE A 46 6.54 7.98 -16.27
N VAL A 47 7.12 8.64 -15.28
CA VAL A 47 7.33 10.10 -15.29
C VAL A 47 8.76 10.46 -15.65
N ASP A 48 9.72 9.60 -15.31
CA ASP A 48 11.14 9.85 -15.54
C ASP A 48 11.97 8.55 -15.52
N ILE A 49 13.12 8.55 -16.19
CA ILE A 49 14.06 7.42 -16.34
C ILE A 49 15.50 7.93 -16.24
N GLU A 50 16.28 7.33 -15.33
CA GLU A 50 17.68 7.69 -15.14
C GLU A 50 18.63 6.51 -15.36
N ALA A 51 19.71 6.73 -16.11
CA ALA A 51 20.72 5.70 -16.38
C ALA A 51 22.04 6.04 -15.70
N VAL A 52 22.67 5.04 -15.06
CA VAL A 52 23.96 5.25 -14.39
C VAL A 52 25.10 5.23 -15.40
N GLU A 53 25.84 6.32 -15.48
CA GLU A 53 27.04 6.41 -16.32
C GLU A 53 28.07 5.32 -15.96
N GLY A 54 28.65 4.68 -16.97
CA GLY A 54 29.59 3.57 -16.78
C GLY A 54 28.96 2.25 -16.31
N ALA A 55 27.65 2.18 -16.08
CA ALA A 55 26.96 0.96 -15.63
C ALA A 55 25.63 0.75 -16.36
N PHE A 56 25.69 0.35 -17.63
CA PHE A 56 24.54 0.17 -18.54
C PHE A 56 23.41 -0.75 -18.03
N ARG A 57 23.67 -1.59 -17.03
CA ARG A 57 22.66 -2.48 -16.42
C ARG A 57 21.87 -1.81 -15.30
N ARG A 58 22.31 -0.65 -14.81
CA ARG A 58 21.65 0.16 -13.78
C ARG A 58 20.92 1.32 -14.45
N VAL A 59 19.61 1.16 -14.54
CA VAL A 59 18.65 2.19 -14.91
C VAL A 59 17.71 2.37 -13.73
N PHE A 60 16.99 3.46 -13.58
CA PHE A 60 15.97 3.65 -12.56
C PHE A 60 14.72 4.17 -13.24
N LEU A 61 13.55 3.72 -12.81
CA LEU A 61 12.26 4.21 -13.30
C LEU A 61 11.53 4.91 -12.17
N ALA A 62 11.09 6.14 -12.43
CA ALA A 62 10.14 6.85 -11.60
C ALA A 62 8.73 6.71 -12.16
N THR A 63 7.77 6.42 -11.30
CA THR A 63 6.36 6.29 -11.68
C THR A 63 5.49 7.30 -10.93
N ALA A 64 4.41 7.76 -11.55
CA ALA A 64 3.56 8.81 -10.99
C ALA A 64 2.90 8.44 -9.65
N SER A 65 2.69 7.15 -9.37
CA SER A 65 2.02 6.68 -8.13
C SER A 65 2.47 5.28 -7.66
N GLY A 66 3.54 4.73 -8.25
CA GLY A 66 4.07 3.40 -7.92
C GLY A 66 5.52 3.43 -7.44
N GLY A 67 6.03 4.61 -7.06
CA GLY A 67 7.37 4.79 -6.54
C GLY A 67 8.47 4.67 -7.60
N VAL A 68 9.66 4.34 -7.11
CA VAL A 68 10.89 4.16 -7.90
C VAL A 68 11.26 2.69 -7.99
N TRP A 69 11.67 2.26 -9.18
CA TRP A 69 12.05 0.89 -9.49
C TRP A 69 13.49 0.84 -9.99
N ARG A 70 14.22 -0.20 -9.57
CA ARG A 70 15.58 -0.49 -10.02
C ARG A 70 15.61 -1.87 -10.67
N PRO A 71 16.22 -2.05 -11.85
CA PRO A 71 16.38 -3.34 -12.46
C PRO A 71 17.56 -4.08 -11.85
N ASP A 72 17.43 -5.40 -11.78
CA ASP A 72 18.53 -6.26 -11.33
C ASP A 72 19.27 -6.90 -12.53
N ASN A 73 18.75 -6.70 -13.76
CA ASN A 73 19.21 -7.40 -14.96
C ASN A 73 18.93 -6.63 -16.28
N ALA A 74 19.36 -5.37 -16.36
CA ALA A 74 19.22 -4.54 -17.57
C ALA A 74 17.76 -4.36 -18.05
N GLY A 75 16.81 -4.30 -17.10
CA GLY A 75 15.42 -3.97 -17.37
C GLY A 75 14.49 -5.15 -17.64
N THR A 76 14.96 -6.39 -17.52
CA THR A 76 14.12 -7.59 -17.71
C THR A 76 13.35 -8.00 -16.44
N ALA A 77 13.81 -7.56 -15.27
CA ALA A 77 13.15 -7.65 -13.97
C ALA A 77 13.42 -6.38 -13.18
N TRP A 78 12.45 -6.00 -12.33
CA TRP A 78 12.44 -4.74 -11.59
C TRP A 78 12.13 -5.00 -10.12
N THR A 79 12.92 -4.37 -9.25
CA THR A 79 12.75 -4.37 -7.80
C THR A 79 12.30 -2.97 -7.35
N PRO A 80 11.19 -2.86 -6.59
CA PRO A 80 10.78 -1.59 -6.01
C PRO A 80 11.77 -1.17 -4.91
N ILE A 81 12.16 0.10 -4.89
CA ILE A 81 13.09 0.66 -3.90
C ILE A 81 12.47 1.78 -3.06
N PHE A 82 11.18 2.05 -3.24
CA PHE A 82 10.47 3.17 -2.63
C PHE A 82 9.35 2.76 -1.65
N ASP A 83 9.28 1.47 -1.28
CA ASP A 83 8.20 0.91 -0.44
C ASP A 83 8.25 1.34 1.03
N ARG A 84 9.31 2.04 1.45
CA ARG A 84 9.50 2.49 2.84
C ARG A 84 8.92 3.88 3.11
N TYR A 85 8.46 4.56 2.07
CA TYR A 85 7.97 5.94 2.16
C TYR A 85 6.44 5.94 2.21
N GLU A 86 5.89 6.96 2.88
CA GLU A 86 4.43 7.10 3.04
C GLU A 86 3.71 7.35 1.72
N THR A 87 4.41 7.91 0.73
CA THR A 87 3.87 8.20 -0.60
C THR A 87 4.73 7.58 -1.69
N ALA A 88 4.05 7.02 -2.68
CA ALA A 88 4.65 6.46 -3.89
C ALA A 88 4.54 7.42 -5.09
N CYS A 89 4.12 8.67 -4.89
CA CYS A 89 4.00 9.65 -5.96
C CYS A 89 5.35 10.29 -6.28
N ILE A 90 5.86 10.04 -7.48
CA ILE A 90 7.09 10.66 -7.99
C ILE A 90 6.74 11.66 -9.09
N GLY A 91 7.34 12.85 -9.03
CA GLY A 91 7.23 13.88 -10.06
C GLY A 91 8.45 13.96 -10.98
N ASP A 92 9.63 13.72 -10.42
CA ASP A 92 10.93 13.79 -11.09
C ASP A 92 11.97 13.00 -10.29
N MET A 93 13.07 12.60 -10.91
CA MET A 93 14.21 11.93 -10.28
C MET A 93 15.51 12.41 -10.96
N ALA A 94 16.62 12.39 -10.24
CA ALA A 94 17.93 12.68 -10.81
C ALA A 94 19.01 11.83 -10.13
N LEU A 95 20.07 11.53 -10.88
CA LEU A 95 21.28 10.88 -10.38
C LEU A 95 22.47 11.85 -10.55
N PHE A 96 23.38 11.86 -9.57
CA PHE A 96 24.57 12.72 -9.55
C PHE A 96 25.82 11.93 -9.15
#